data_AF-A0A2U9P158-F1
#
_entry.id   AF-A0A2U9P158-F1
#
_cell.length_a   1.000
_cell.length_b   1.000
_cell.length_c   1.000
_cell.angle_alpha   90.00
_cell.angle_beta   90.00
_cell.angle_gamma   90.00
#
_symmetry.space_group_name_H-M   'P 1'
#
loop_
_entity.id
_entity.type
_entity.pdbx_description
1 polymer ?
#
loop_
_entity_poly.entity_id
_entity_poly.type
_entity_poly.pdbx_seq_one_letter_code
_entity_poly.pdbx_strand_id
1 'polypeptide(L)'
;MGVTDPAGPVMDRDEVDRALARLGAEHEAIETSLLALQDHAGRRLLEGAALTGVTAERWAATEASITLLWAYFDAYSGALRSAREIRSRRRWSSREDLVELTGLLRGEAVTVAGSAAAVAGAPTLHGGPGRLSERYSLSALVDRMNELYAASLDVVVAADAVWSALPARIDLLAAELQRTRQLAHSVGVRPGEHPAGDDLERITRTLTRLREQVISDPLAFWVPAQGSSAPGGGRPDTTVYDREARALEDVRREIDAVLTVRQDAEKRLVRLRDVLSRADRTLAEARTARGEVLAKIAATEVPVVSGPPTALQEQLATAAEYRRHAQWHRLSPLLERLEEKAEEELLRARESLTAVTAPLAVRAELRGRLDAYKAKVARHGLAEEPELVERYEKARRMLWSAPCDLRVAEQAVLRYQQAAAEALGGPGASAVPRQYGPQDSRGEP
;
A
#
# COMPACT_ATOMS: atom_id res chain seq x y z
N MET A 1 -31.79 60.53 -52.00
CA MET A 1 -31.27 61.30 -50.85
C MET A 1 -32.24 61.10 -49.69
N GLY A 2 -32.02 60.04 -48.91
CA GLY A 2 -32.69 59.80 -47.64
C GLY A 2 -31.63 59.20 -46.74
N VAL A 3 -30.85 60.06 -46.10
CA VAL A 3 -29.86 59.65 -45.12
C VAL A 3 -30.68 59.09 -43.95
N THR A 4 -30.75 57.77 -43.87
CA THR A 4 -31.25 57.07 -42.68
C THR A 4 -30.27 57.39 -41.56
N ASP A 5 -30.66 58.31 -40.69
CA ASP A 5 -29.94 58.65 -39.47
C ASP A 5 -29.79 57.36 -38.63
N PRO A 6 -28.57 56.86 -38.39
CA PRO A 6 -28.34 55.56 -37.74
C PRO A 6 -28.89 55.45 -36.31
N ALA A 7 -29.37 56.55 -35.72
CA ALA A 7 -29.85 56.63 -34.34
C ALA A 7 -31.36 56.31 -34.14
N GLY A 8 -32.14 56.14 -35.22
CA GLY A 8 -33.59 55.95 -35.14
C GLY A 8 -34.35 57.24 -34.74
N PRO A 9 -35.67 57.17 -34.44
CA PRO A 9 -36.43 58.35 -34.02
C PRO A 9 -35.91 58.91 -32.68
N VAL A 10 -35.89 60.25 -32.58
CA VAL A 10 -35.48 61.01 -31.37
C VAL A 10 -36.26 60.52 -30.15
N MET A 11 -35.56 60.17 -29.08
CA MET A 11 -36.15 59.62 -27.85
C MET A 11 -37.03 60.66 -27.15
N ASP A 12 -38.10 60.19 -26.50
CA ASP A 12 -38.87 61.03 -25.59
C ASP A 12 -38.15 61.21 -24.23
N ARG A 13 -38.64 62.12 -23.40
CA ARG A 13 -37.99 62.44 -22.10
C ARG A 13 -37.98 61.27 -21.13
N ASP A 14 -39.07 60.51 -21.08
CA ASP A 14 -39.22 59.39 -20.16
C ASP A 14 -38.38 58.18 -20.63
N GLU A 15 -38.19 58.04 -21.94
CA GLU A 15 -37.27 57.09 -22.56
C GLU A 15 -35.80 57.42 -22.25
N VAL A 16 -35.41 58.70 -22.32
CA VAL A 16 -34.05 59.13 -21.97
C VAL A 16 -33.78 58.92 -20.48
N ASP A 17 -34.72 59.28 -19.60
CA ASP A 17 -34.56 59.09 -18.15
C ASP A 17 -34.48 57.61 -17.77
N ARG A 18 -35.28 56.75 -18.41
CA ARG A 18 -35.17 55.28 -18.26
C ARG A 18 -33.84 54.73 -18.77
N ALA A 19 -33.36 55.22 -19.92
CA ALA A 19 -32.08 54.80 -20.48
C ALA A 19 -30.90 55.21 -19.58
N LEU A 20 -30.90 56.44 -19.05
CA LEU A 20 -29.87 56.92 -18.12
C LEU A 20 -29.90 56.17 -16.78
N ALA A 21 -31.08 55.81 -16.27
CA ALA A 21 -31.20 54.97 -15.07
C ALA A 21 -30.64 53.56 -15.31
N ARG A 22 -30.95 52.94 -16.46
CA ARG A 22 -30.42 51.63 -16.83
C ARG A 22 -28.89 51.64 -16.97
N LEU A 23 -28.34 52.62 -17.69
CA LEU A 23 -26.89 52.79 -17.86
C LEU A 23 -26.20 53.10 -16.52
N GLY A 24 -26.87 53.80 -15.60
CA GLY A 24 -26.37 54.02 -14.24
C GLY A 24 -26.22 52.72 -13.46
N ALA A 25 -27.22 51.86 -13.48
CA ALA A 25 -27.15 50.55 -12.84
C ALA A 25 -26.11 49.62 -13.50
N GLU A 26 -25.99 49.67 -14.82
CA GLU A 26 -24.96 48.93 -15.57
C GLU A 26 -23.54 49.41 -15.24
N HIS A 27 -23.34 50.73 -15.12
CA HIS A 27 -22.09 51.34 -14.68
C HIS A 27 -21.64 50.82 -13.29
N GLU A 28 -22.54 50.86 -12.31
CA GLU A 28 -22.25 50.37 -10.94
C GLU A 28 -21.93 48.86 -10.92
N ALA A 29 -22.64 48.07 -11.74
CA ALA A 29 -22.39 46.63 -11.86
C ALA A 29 -21.03 46.32 -12.48
N ILE A 30 -20.64 47.07 -13.52
CA ILE A 30 -19.33 46.95 -14.16
C ILE A 30 -18.23 47.37 -13.18
N GLU A 31 -18.38 48.51 -12.50
CA GLU A 31 -17.42 49.00 -11.51
C GLU A 31 -17.16 47.96 -10.42
N THR A 32 -18.23 47.39 -9.85
CA THR A 32 -18.16 46.33 -8.84
C THR A 32 -17.40 45.11 -9.36
N SER A 33 -17.66 44.71 -10.61
CA SER A 33 -17.01 43.55 -11.23
C SER A 33 -15.51 43.80 -11.47
N LEU A 34 -15.12 45.00 -11.90
CA LEU A 34 -13.72 45.37 -12.11
C LEU A 34 -12.93 45.40 -10.80
N LEU A 35 -13.52 45.91 -9.72
CA LEU A 35 -12.93 45.88 -8.39
C LEU A 35 -12.78 44.44 -7.89
N ALA A 36 -13.78 43.58 -8.10
CA ALA A 36 -13.68 42.16 -7.76
C ALA A 36 -12.55 41.44 -8.51
N LEU A 37 -12.32 41.76 -9.80
CA LEU A 37 -11.20 41.24 -10.57
C LEU A 37 -9.85 41.76 -10.05
N GLN A 38 -9.78 43.01 -9.59
CA GLN A 38 -8.58 43.59 -8.99
C GLN A 38 -8.21 42.92 -7.67
N ASP A 39 -9.19 42.66 -6.81
CA ASP A 39 -8.98 42.06 -5.49
C ASP A 39 -8.84 40.53 -5.51
N HIS A 40 -8.97 39.90 -6.69
CA HIS A 40 -8.93 38.46 -6.83
C HIS A 40 -7.58 37.86 -6.36
N ALA A 41 -7.64 36.79 -5.56
CA ALA A 41 -6.46 36.15 -4.98
C ALA A 41 -5.45 35.68 -6.05
N GLY A 42 -5.92 34.94 -7.07
CA GLY A 42 -5.12 34.53 -8.21
C GLY A 42 -4.37 35.67 -8.92
N ARG A 43 -4.99 36.85 -9.05
CA ARG A 43 -4.34 38.02 -9.67
C ARG A 43 -3.16 38.50 -8.83
N ARG A 44 -3.35 38.68 -7.52
CA ARG A 44 -2.26 39.10 -6.61
C ARG A 44 -1.09 38.12 -6.62
N LEU A 45 -1.38 36.82 -6.76
CA LEU A 45 -0.36 35.79 -6.87
C LEU A 45 0.39 35.88 -8.20
N LEU A 46 -0.31 36.12 -9.32
CA LEU A 46 0.31 36.31 -10.64
C LEU A 46 1.21 37.57 -10.69
N GLU A 47 0.78 38.67 -10.06
CA GLU A 47 1.57 39.91 -9.97
C GLU A 47 2.83 39.76 -9.09
N GLY A 48 2.77 38.90 -8.07
CA GLY A 48 3.87 38.70 -7.12
C GLY A 48 4.85 37.57 -7.45
N ALA A 49 4.52 36.69 -8.40
CA ALA A 49 5.31 35.50 -8.71
C ALA A 49 6.29 35.70 -9.87
N ALA A 50 7.42 34.99 -9.84
CA ALA A 50 8.32 34.90 -10.99
C ALA A 50 7.75 33.91 -12.02
N LEU A 51 6.93 34.43 -12.94
CA LEU A 51 6.21 33.63 -13.93
C LEU A 51 7.11 33.17 -15.08
N THR A 52 6.87 31.95 -15.57
CA THR A 52 7.57 31.34 -16.71
C THR A 52 6.60 30.65 -17.65
N GLY A 53 7.05 30.31 -18.86
CA GLY A 53 6.32 29.44 -19.78
C GLY A 53 4.96 30.00 -20.21
N VAL A 54 3.93 29.15 -20.19
CA VAL A 54 2.58 29.48 -20.68
C VAL A 54 1.93 30.54 -19.79
N THR A 55 2.20 30.49 -18.50
CA THR A 55 1.66 31.46 -17.54
C THR A 55 2.19 32.86 -17.79
N ALA A 56 3.49 33.01 -18.05
CA ALA A 56 4.07 34.32 -18.36
C ALA A 56 3.47 34.93 -19.64
N GLU A 57 3.32 34.13 -20.71
CA GLU A 57 2.75 34.58 -21.99
C GLU A 57 1.29 35.02 -21.82
N ARG A 58 0.46 34.18 -21.19
CA ARG A 58 -0.96 34.47 -20.98
C ARG A 58 -1.16 35.65 -20.03
N TRP A 59 -0.38 35.73 -18.95
CA TRP A 59 -0.48 36.82 -18.00
C TRP A 59 -0.13 38.17 -18.61
N ALA A 60 0.92 38.24 -19.43
CA ALA A 60 1.28 39.48 -20.14
C ALA A 60 0.13 39.97 -21.05
N ALA A 61 -0.52 39.06 -21.78
CA ALA A 61 -1.69 39.39 -22.59
C ALA A 61 -2.91 39.82 -21.75
N THR A 62 -3.12 39.17 -20.60
CA THR A 62 -4.19 39.51 -19.65
C THR A 62 -3.95 40.87 -18.98
N GLU A 63 -2.73 41.19 -18.56
CA GLU A 63 -2.39 42.49 -17.97
C GLU A 63 -2.66 43.64 -18.94
N ALA A 64 -2.31 43.43 -20.21
CA ALA A 64 -2.59 44.38 -21.26
C ALA A 64 -4.11 44.52 -21.52
N SER A 65 -4.84 43.39 -21.51
CA SER A 65 -6.31 43.37 -21.62
C SER A 65 -7.00 44.08 -20.46
N ILE A 66 -6.50 43.92 -19.22
CA ILE A 66 -6.99 44.61 -18.02
C ILE A 66 -6.74 46.12 -18.13
N THR A 67 -5.57 46.52 -18.63
CA THR A 67 -5.26 47.95 -18.87
C THR A 67 -6.24 48.57 -19.88
N LEU A 68 -6.52 47.85 -20.97
CA LEU A 68 -7.50 48.29 -21.97
C LEU A 68 -8.92 48.34 -21.41
N LEU A 69 -9.28 47.39 -20.56
CA LEU A 69 -10.59 47.32 -19.90
C LEU A 69 -10.86 48.54 -19.02
N TRP A 70 -9.88 49.00 -18.24
CA TRP A 70 -9.98 50.24 -17.47
C TRP A 70 -10.09 51.48 -18.37
N ALA A 71 -9.32 51.54 -19.46
CA ALA A 71 -9.43 52.64 -20.42
C ALA A 71 -10.83 52.71 -21.08
N TYR A 72 -11.43 51.56 -21.38
CA TYR A 72 -12.81 51.48 -21.88
C TYR A 72 -13.84 51.89 -20.81
N PHE A 73 -13.64 51.48 -19.56
CA PHE A 73 -14.50 51.90 -18.45
C PHE A 73 -14.43 53.41 -18.19
N ASP A 74 -13.26 54.02 -18.29
CA ASP A 74 -13.08 55.47 -18.16
C ASP A 74 -13.80 56.23 -19.29
N ALA A 75 -13.69 55.74 -20.53
CA ALA A 75 -14.39 56.31 -21.67
C ALA A 75 -15.92 56.19 -21.54
N TYR A 76 -16.41 55.03 -21.08
CA TYR A 76 -17.82 54.80 -20.79
C TYR A 76 -18.32 55.73 -19.67
N SER A 77 -17.56 55.85 -18.58
CA SER A 77 -17.86 56.73 -17.45
C SER A 77 -17.90 58.21 -17.87
N GLY A 78 -16.99 58.63 -18.76
CA GLY A 78 -16.98 59.98 -19.34
C GLY A 78 -18.19 60.28 -20.21
N ALA A 79 -18.61 59.31 -21.04
CA ALA A 79 -19.81 59.44 -21.87
C ALA A 79 -21.08 59.52 -21.03
N LEU A 80 -21.21 58.68 -19.98
CA LEU A 80 -22.33 58.70 -19.05
C LEU A 80 -22.40 60.01 -18.27
N ARG A 81 -21.26 60.54 -17.82
CA ARG A 81 -21.18 61.85 -17.15
C ARG A 81 -21.64 62.97 -18.09
N SER A 82 -21.17 62.97 -19.33
CA SER A 82 -21.56 63.95 -20.35
C SER A 82 -23.07 63.92 -20.60
N ALA A 83 -23.67 62.72 -20.72
CA ALA A 83 -25.11 62.58 -20.88
C ALA A 83 -25.91 63.10 -19.67
N ARG A 84 -25.42 62.88 -18.44
CA ARG A 84 -26.01 63.43 -17.20
C ARG A 84 -25.84 64.96 -17.09
N GLU A 85 -24.74 65.51 -17.58
CA GLU A 85 -24.52 66.96 -17.62
C GLU A 85 -25.49 67.66 -18.56
N ILE A 86 -25.69 67.11 -19.78
CA ILE A 86 -26.71 67.60 -20.71
C ILE A 86 -28.08 67.52 -20.00
N ARG A 87 -28.38 66.42 -19.28
CA ARG A 87 -29.61 66.23 -18.47
C ARG A 87 -29.88 67.30 -17.43
N SER A 88 -28.81 67.84 -16.84
CA SER A 88 -28.88 68.85 -15.78
C SER A 88 -29.00 70.29 -16.30
N ARG A 89 -28.88 70.53 -17.62
CA ARG A 89 -28.95 71.87 -18.22
C ARG A 89 -30.32 72.52 -17.97
N ARG A 90 -30.34 73.81 -17.62
CA ARG A 90 -31.58 74.58 -17.34
C ARG A 90 -32.56 74.66 -18.52
N ARG A 91 -32.13 74.37 -19.76
CA ARG A 91 -32.93 74.36 -21.00
C ARG A 91 -33.11 72.98 -21.63
N TRP A 92 -33.00 71.91 -20.84
CA TRP A 92 -33.11 70.49 -21.25
C TRP A 92 -34.32 70.09 -22.12
N SER A 93 -35.34 70.92 -22.22
CA SER A 93 -36.54 70.67 -23.02
C SER A 93 -36.39 70.93 -24.52
N SER A 94 -35.22 71.37 -25.00
CA SER A 94 -35.02 71.72 -26.40
C SER A 94 -34.94 70.46 -27.27
N ARG A 95 -35.46 70.53 -28.51
CA ARG A 95 -35.36 69.44 -29.48
C ARG A 95 -33.90 69.14 -29.85
N GLU A 96 -33.03 70.14 -29.74
CA GLU A 96 -31.60 70.03 -30.00
C GLU A 96 -30.89 69.20 -28.93
N ASP A 97 -31.17 69.42 -27.64
CA ASP A 97 -30.64 68.60 -26.55
C ASP A 97 -31.10 67.13 -26.67
N LEU A 98 -32.38 66.89 -27.04
CA LEU A 98 -32.91 65.53 -27.26
C LEU A 98 -32.24 64.79 -28.43
N VAL A 99 -31.87 65.50 -29.49
CA VAL A 99 -31.11 64.94 -30.62
C VAL A 99 -29.67 64.64 -30.18
N GLU A 100 -29.03 65.55 -29.45
CA GLU A 100 -27.67 65.38 -28.90
C GLU A 100 -27.58 64.11 -28.03
N LEU A 101 -28.57 63.89 -27.15
CA LEU A 101 -28.60 62.69 -26.30
C LEU A 101 -28.95 61.42 -27.04
N THR A 102 -29.89 61.48 -27.99
CA THR A 102 -30.23 60.29 -28.78
C THR A 102 -28.99 59.84 -29.57
N GLY A 103 -28.21 60.78 -30.08
CA GLY A 103 -26.90 60.50 -30.71
C GLY A 103 -25.88 59.92 -29.73
N LEU A 104 -25.80 60.41 -28.50
CA LEU A 104 -24.88 59.87 -27.47
C LEU A 104 -25.30 58.48 -26.97
N LEU A 105 -26.60 58.22 -26.84
CA LEU A 105 -27.14 56.99 -26.25
C LEU A 105 -27.30 55.85 -27.25
N ARG A 106 -27.59 56.15 -28.52
CA ARG A 106 -27.80 55.14 -29.59
C ARG A 106 -26.74 55.17 -30.69
N GLY A 107 -26.01 56.26 -30.84
CA GLY A 107 -24.99 56.42 -31.88
C GLY A 107 -23.58 56.00 -31.43
N GLU A 108 -22.65 56.06 -32.38
CA GLU A 108 -21.21 55.81 -32.16
C GLU A 108 -20.52 57.04 -31.60
N ALA A 109 -20.85 57.39 -30.36
CA ALA A 109 -20.40 58.64 -29.74
C ALA A 109 -19.17 58.52 -28.85
N VAL A 110 -18.77 57.31 -28.45
CA VAL A 110 -17.62 57.12 -27.54
C VAL A 110 -16.36 56.95 -28.35
N THR A 111 -15.47 57.94 -28.32
CA THR A 111 -14.14 57.85 -28.94
C THR A 111 -13.12 57.31 -27.94
N VAL A 112 -12.54 56.15 -28.23
CA VAL A 112 -11.39 55.64 -27.48
C VAL A 112 -10.14 55.88 -28.30
N ALA A 113 -9.10 56.43 -27.68
CA ALA A 113 -7.81 56.65 -28.34
C ALA A 113 -7.20 55.29 -28.73
N GLY A 114 -6.81 55.14 -30.00
CA GLY A 114 -6.15 53.92 -30.49
C GLY A 114 -4.79 53.67 -29.83
N SER A 115 -4.21 54.70 -29.20
CA SER A 115 -3.04 54.57 -28.33
C SER A 115 -3.31 53.70 -27.11
N ALA A 116 -4.54 53.65 -26.57
CA ALA A 116 -4.88 52.76 -25.46
C ALA A 116 -4.80 51.29 -25.89
N ALA A 117 -5.26 50.97 -27.10
CA ALA A 117 -5.12 49.64 -27.70
C ALA A 117 -3.66 49.31 -28.08
N ALA A 118 -2.88 50.30 -28.52
CA ALA A 118 -1.46 50.14 -28.86
C ALA A 118 -0.56 49.97 -27.62
N VAL A 119 -0.84 50.68 -26.52
CA VAL A 119 -0.15 50.52 -25.23
C VAL A 119 -0.49 49.18 -24.58
N ALA A 120 -1.71 48.68 -24.80
CA ALA A 120 -2.18 47.38 -24.34
C ALA A 120 -1.80 46.20 -25.27
N GLY A 121 -0.94 46.38 -26.29
CA GLY A 121 -0.41 45.28 -27.11
C GLY A 121 -1.44 44.36 -27.77
N ALA A 122 -2.71 44.77 -27.90
CA ALA A 122 -3.79 43.90 -28.38
C ALA A 122 -3.65 43.64 -29.89
N PRO A 123 -3.85 42.40 -30.38
CA PRO A 123 -3.81 42.12 -31.81
C PRO A 123 -4.95 42.86 -32.52
N THR A 124 -4.59 43.70 -33.48
CA THR A 124 -5.55 44.42 -34.33
C THR A 124 -6.20 43.41 -35.28
N LEU A 125 -7.45 43.03 -35.03
CA LEU A 125 -8.22 42.09 -35.87
C LEU A 125 -8.62 42.66 -37.24
N HIS A 126 -8.23 43.91 -37.55
CA HIS A 126 -8.40 44.52 -38.85
C HIS A 126 -7.06 45.09 -39.31
N GLY A 127 -6.42 44.42 -40.28
CA GLY A 127 -5.13 44.80 -40.87
C GLY A 127 -5.20 46.14 -41.62
N GLY A 128 -5.06 47.23 -40.89
CA GLY A 128 -4.82 48.57 -41.42
C GLY A 128 -3.91 49.36 -40.47
N PRO A 129 -2.98 50.18 -40.97
CA PRO A 129 -2.08 50.93 -40.11
C PRO A 129 -2.87 51.98 -39.31
N GLY A 130 -2.74 51.95 -37.99
CA GLY A 130 -2.96 53.08 -37.06
C GLY A 130 -4.25 53.87 -37.21
N ARG A 131 -5.40 53.31 -36.80
CA ARG A 131 -6.52 54.17 -36.39
C ARG A 131 -6.13 54.87 -35.09
N LEU A 132 -5.91 56.19 -35.15
CA LEU A 132 -5.57 57.03 -33.99
C LEU A 132 -6.71 57.08 -32.95
N SER A 133 -7.93 56.77 -33.35
CA SER A 133 -9.11 56.67 -32.49
C SER A 133 -10.15 55.74 -33.10
N GLU A 134 -10.81 54.95 -32.26
CA GLU A 134 -11.96 54.12 -32.62
C GLU A 134 -13.23 54.68 -31.99
N ARG A 135 -14.36 54.54 -32.69
CA ARG A 135 -15.67 54.99 -32.21
C ARG A 135 -16.54 53.78 -31.90
N TYR A 136 -17.16 53.79 -30.74
CA TYR A 136 -18.04 52.74 -30.25
C TYR A 136 -19.38 53.33 -29.83
N SER A 137 -20.45 52.55 -29.99
CA SER A 137 -21.69 52.78 -29.24
C SER A 137 -21.51 52.30 -27.80
N LEU A 138 -22.32 52.81 -26.87
CA LEU A 138 -22.26 52.39 -25.46
C LEU A 138 -22.47 50.88 -25.30
N SER A 139 -23.40 50.28 -26.05
CA SER A 139 -23.64 48.83 -26.01
C SER A 139 -22.47 48.03 -26.56
N ALA A 140 -21.89 48.44 -27.69
CA ALA A 140 -20.74 47.75 -28.28
C ALA A 140 -19.50 47.84 -27.39
N LEU A 141 -19.33 48.98 -26.68
CA LEU A 141 -18.25 49.14 -25.72
C LEU A 141 -18.42 48.19 -24.53
N VAL A 142 -19.64 48.08 -23.98
CA VAL A 142 -19.94 47.14 -22.89
C VAL A 142 -19.76 45.69 -23.33
N ASP A 143 -20.23 45.31 -24.53
CA ASP A 143 -20.03 43.95 -25.06
C ASP A 143 -18.53 43.64 -25.15
N ARG A 144 -17.73 44.58 -25.65
CA ARG A 144 -16.27 44.42 -25.72
C ARG A 144 -15.61 44.36 -24.35
N MET A 145 -16.07 45.15 -23.39
CA MET A 145 -15.59 45.10 -22.01
C MET A 145 -15.92 43.75 -21.36
N ASN A 146 -17.13 43.22 -21.60
CA ASN A 146 -17.54 41.90 -21.09
C ASN A 146 -16.68 40.78 -21.66
N GLU A 147 -16.33 40.83 -22.96
CA GLU A 147 -15.40 39.87 -23.58
C GLU A 147 -14.01 39.91 -22.93
N LEU A 148 -13.43 41.12 -22.76
CA LEU A 148 -12.11 41.30 -22.15
C LEU A 148 -12.11 40.89 -20.67
N TYR A 149 -13.18 41.23 -19.95
CA TYR A 149 -13.38 40.82 -18.56
C TYR A 149 -13.45 39.29 -18.44
N ALA A 150 -14.27 38.63 -19.25
CA ALA A 150 -14.41 37.18 -19.25
C ALA A 150 -13.08 36.47 -19.55
N ALA A 151 -12.34 36.93 -20.57
CA ALA A 151 -11.03 36.38 -20.92
C ALA A 151 -9.98 36.59 -19.81
N SER A 152 -9.99 37.77 -19.17
CA SER A 152 -9.07 38.08 -18.07
C SER A 152 -9.38 37.28 -16.81
N LEU A 153 -10.66 37.16 -16.48
CA LEU A 153 -11.14 36.37 -15.35
C LEU A 153 -10.82 34.89 -15.54
N ASP A 154 -10.93 34.35 -16.76
CA ASP A 154 -10.60 32.95 -17.06
C ASP A 154 -9.16 32.60 -16.68
N VAL A 155 -8.20 33.45 -17.06
CA VAL A 155 -6.77 33.27 -16.72
C VAL A 155 -6.53 33.33 -15.21
N VAL A 156 -7.12 34.32 -14.55
CA VAL A 156 -6.96 34.53 -13.10
C VAL A 156 -7.57 33.37 -12.30
N VAL A 157 -8.77 32.91 -12.65
CA VAL A 157 -9.44 31.79 -11.99
C VAL A 157 -8.73 30.46 -12.28
N ALA A 158 -8.24 30.25 -13.51
CA ALA A 158 -7.48 29.05 -13.86
C ALA A 158 -6.18 28.94 -13.03
N ALA A 159 -5.42 30.03 -12.90
CA ALA A 159 -4.20 30.05 -12.09
C ALA A 159 -4.51 29.81 -10.60
N ASP A 160 -5.53 30.49 -10.06
CA ASP A 160 -5.97 30.32 -8.68
C ASP A 160 -6.40 28.89 -8.36
N ALA A 161 -7.15 28.26 -9.26
CA ALA A 161 -7.60 26.87 -9.11
C ALA A 161 -6.42 25.89 -9.06
N VAL A 162 -5.39 26.09 -9.89
CA VAL A 162 -4.18 25.25 -9.88
C VAL A 162 -3.39 25.45 -8.59
N TRP A 163 -3.12 26.69 -8.19
CA TRP A 163 -2.37 26.99 -6.97
C TRP A 163 -3.11 26.63 -5.68
N SER A 164 -4.44 26.61 -5.70
CA SER A 164 -5.23 26.14 -4.57
C SER A 164 -5.22 24.61 -4.45
N ALA A 165 -5.10 23.88 -5.56
CA ALA A 165 -5.26 22.42 -5.57
C ALA A 165 -3.94 21.64 -5.56
N LEU A 166 -2.97 22.00 -6.40
CA LEU A 166 -1.78 21.17 -6.66
C LEU A 166 -0.73 21.22 -5.54
N PRO A 167 -0.39 22.37 -4.92
CA PRO A 167 0.64 22.43 -3.87
C PRO A 167 0.38 21.48 -2.70
N ALA A 168 -0.85 21.49 -2.17
CA ALA A 168 -1.24 20.60 -1.06
C ALA A 168 -1.13 19.11 -1.44
N ARG A 169 -1.49 18.75 -2.68
CA ARG A 169 -1.33 17.39 -3.18
C ARG A 169 0.14 17.00 -3.26
N ILE A 170 0.98 17.85 -3.84
CA ILE A 170 2.43 17.62 -3.96
C ILE A 170 3.06 17.42 -2.58
N ASP A 171 2.69 18.23 -1.60
CA ASP A 171 3.20 18.11 -0.22
C ASP A 171 2.79 16.78 0.43
N LEU A 172 1.55 16.33 0.24
CA LEU A 172 1.09 15.03 0.73
C LEU A 172 1.88 13.87 0.12
N LEU A 173 2.12 13.91 -1.20
CA LEU A 173 2.88 12.87 -1.89
C LEU A 173 4.38 12.92 -1.52
N ALA A 174 4.95 14.11 -1.35
CA ALA A 174 6.33 14.27 -0.89
C ALA A 174 6.51 13.73 0.54
N ALA A 175 5.52 13.93 1.42
CA ALA A 175 5.54 13.37 2.77
C ALA A 175 5.47 11.83 2.74
N GLU A 176 4.62 11.23 1.90
CA GLU A 176 4.58 9.77 1.72
C GLU A 176 5.89 9.25 1.14
N LEU A 177 6.44 9.92 0.13
CA LEU A 177 7.73 9.56 -0.45
C LEU A 177 8.83 9.54 0.61
N GLN A 178 8.87 10.53 1.50
CA GLN A 178 9.87 10.58 2.57
C GLN A 178 9.71 9.41 3.56
N ARG A 179 8.46 9.03 3.91
CA ARG A 179 8.20 7.84 4.75
C ARG A 179 8.67 6.57 4.05
N THR A 180 8.34 6.39 2.77
CA THR A 180 8.76 5.22 1.99
C THR A 180 10.28 5.16 1.84
N ARG A 181 10.97 6.30 1.69
CA ARG A 181 12.45 6.37 1.68
C ARG A 181 13.06 5.94 3.00
N GLN A 182 12.49 6.34 4.13
CA GLN A 182 12.95 5.90 5.46
C GLN A 182 12.76 4.39 5.62
N LEU A 183 11.62 3.85 5.19
CA LEU A 183 11.36 2.42 5.20
C LEU A 183 12.37 1.67 4.30
N ALA A 184 12.55 2.12 3.06
CA ALA A 184 13.54 1.59 2.12
C ALA A 184 14.95 1.54 2.73
N HIS A 185 15.37 2.63 3.37
CA HIS A 185 16.67 2.69 4.03
C HIS A 185 16.80 1.67 5.16
N SER A 186 15.76 1.49 5.97
CA SER A 186 15.75 0.52 7.08
C SER A 186 15.87 -0.93 6.60
N VAL A 187 15.41 -1.22 5.37
CA VAL A 187 15.43 -2.56 4.78
C VAL A 187 16.65 -2.81 3.90
N GLY A 188 17.51 -1.79 3.71
CA GLY A 188 18.69 -1.87 2.86
C GLY A 188 18.39 -1.71 1.37
N VAL A 189 17.21 -1.21 0.99
CA VAL A 189 16.92 -0.82 -0.40
C VAL A 189 17.60 0.53 -0.64
N ARG A 190 18.64 0.52 -1.48
CA ARG A 190 19.44 1.70 -1.81
C ARG A 190 19.44 1.95 -3.33
N PRO A 191 19.54 3.23 -3.76
CA PRO A 191 19.77 3.55 -5.17
C PRO A 191 21.03 2.86 -5.69
N GLY A 192 20.99 2.35 -6.92
CA GLY A 192 22.05 1.60 -7.60
C GLY A 192 22.17 0.12 -7.20
N GLU A 193 21.62 -0.27 -6.05
CA GLU A 193 21.62 -1.65 -5.56
C GLU A 193 20.27 -2.35 -5.81
N HIS A 194 19.17 -1.59 -5.83
CA HIS A 194 17.81 -2.14 -5.97
C HIS A 194 16.92 -1.22 -6.83
N PRO A 195 16.10 -1.76 -7.75
CA PRO A 195 15.24 -0.96 -8.64
C PRO A 195 14.30 -0.03 -7.88
N ALA A 196 13.64 -0.51 -6.81
CA ALA A 196 12.85 0.35 -5.93
C ALA A 196 13.61 1.58 -5.38
N GLY A 197 14.93 1.48 -5.13
CA GLY A 197 15.75 2.60 -4.70
C GLY A 197 15.95 3.64 -5.80
N ASP A 198 16.18 3.18 -7.03
CA ASP A 198 16.30 4.04 -8.23
C ASP A 198 14.98 4.73 -8.55
N ASP A 199 13.87 4.01 -8.41
CA ASP A 199 12.53 4.57 -8.58
C ASP A 199 12.20 5.64 -7.54
N LEU A 200 12.55 5.45 -6.26
CA LEU A 200 12.39 6.50 -5.25
C LEU A 200 13.16 7.76 -5.62
N GLU A 201 14.39 7.65 -6.15
CA GLU A 201 15.19 8.79 -6.60
C GLU A 201 14.60 9.46 -7.85
N ARG A 202 14.10 8.68 -8.80
CA ARG A 202 13.36 9.18 -9.97
C ARG A 202 12.12 9.96 -9.55
N ILE A 203 11.28 9.39 -8.69
CA ILE A 203 10.05 10.03 -8.17
C ILE A 203 10.42 11.31 -7.44
N THR A 204 11.46 11.30 -6.60
CA THR A 204 11.96 12.50 -5.89
C THR A 204 12.26 13.63 -6.88
N ARG A 205 13.08 13.35 -7.90
CA ARG A 205 13.43 14.35 -8.93
C ARG A 205 12.20 14.86 -9.69
N THR A 206 11.27 13.97 -10.02
CA THR A 206 10.03 14.35 -10.71
C THR A 206 9.18 15.28 -9.85
N LEU A 207 8.97 14.98 -8.57
CA LEU A 207 8.16 15.80 -7.68
C LEU A 207 8.80 17.15 -7.36
N THR A 208 10.12 17.22 -7.20
CA THR A 208 10.84 18.50 -7.03
C THR A 208 10.64 19.40 -8.24
N ARG A 209 10.83 18.85 -9.45
CA ARG A 209 10.59 19.60 -10.69
C ARG A 209 9.13 20.02 -10.85
N LEU A 210 8.20 19.13 -10.52
CA LEU A 210 6.76 19.41 -10.63
C LEU A 210 6.35 20.52 -9.65
N ARG A 211 6.90 20.54 -8.42
CA ARG A 211 6.70 21.63 -7.47
C ARG A 211 7.19 22.96 -8.01
N GLU A 212 8.41 23.01 -8.55
CA GLU A 212 8.99 24.22 -9.14
C GLU A 212 8.13 24.72 -10.31
N GLN A 213 7.74 23.83 -11.22
CA GLN A 213 6.91 24.15 -12.38
C GLN A 213 5.52 24.63 -12.01
N VAL A 214 4.86 24.03 -11.00
CA VAL A 214 3.52 24.47 -10.57
C VAL A 214 3.58 25.87 -9.94
N ILE A 215 4.68 26.21 -9.26
CA ILE A 215 4.85 27.55 -8.66
C ILE A 215 5.12 28.60 -9.76
N SER A 216 5.94 28.30 -10.77
CA SER A 216 6.32 29.29 -11.80
C SER A 216 5.44 29.29 -13.06
N ASP A 217 4.74 28.20 -13.36
CA ASP A 217 3.90 28.02 -14.55
C ASP A 217 2.62 27.20 -14.25
N PRO A 218 1.69 27.71 -13.42
CA PRO A 218 0.43 27.02 -13.08
C PRO A 218 -0.47 26.74 -14.30
N LEU A 219 -0.53 27.63 -15.29
CA LEU A 219 -1.42 27.47 -16.45
C LEU A 219 -1.00 26.32 -17.37
N ALA A 220 0.25 25.86 -17.32
CA ALA A 220 0.66 24.63 -17.98
C ALA A 220 -0.05 23.38 -17.43
N PHE A 221 -0.57 23.45 -16.21
CA PHE A 221 -1.33 22.39 -15.55
C PHE A 221 -2.84 22.67 -15.55
N TRP A 222 -3.34 23.51 -16.45
CA TRP A 222 -4.78 23.77 -16.59
C TRP A 222 -5.34 23.08 -17.83
N VAL A 223 -6.44 22.32 -17.66
CA VAL A 223 -7.19 21.71 -18.75
C VAL A 223 -8.54 22.42 -18.88
N PRO A 224 -8.76 23.21 -19.95
CA PRO A 224 -10.05 23.82 -20.22
C PRO A 224 -11.14 22.78 -20.45
N ALA A 225 -12.36 23.04 -19.95
CA ALA A 225 -13.53 22.20 -20.20
C ALA A 225 -14.05 22.45 -21.62
N GLN A 226 -14.18 21.40 -22.42
CA GLN A 226 -14.73 21.53 -23.77
C GLN A 226 -16.22 21.88 -23.72
N GLY A 227 -16.61 22.96 -24.40
CA GLY A 227 -18.01 23.38 -24.55
C GLY A 227 -18.57 24.26 -23.43
N SER A 228 -17.76 24.70 -22.45
CA SER A 228 -18.16 25.70 -21.47
C SER A 228 -17.74 27.10 -21.91
N SER A 229 -18.70 28.02 -22.02
CA SER A 229 -18.43 29.45 -22.22
C SER A 229 -18.24 30.21 -20.91
N ALA A 230 -18.38 29.54 -19.75
CA ALA A 230 -18.19 30.17 -18.45
C ALA A 230 -16.69 30.36 -18.16
N PRO A 231 -16.26 31.57 -17.72
CA PRO A 231 -14.89 31.81 -17.27
C PRO A 231 -14.50 30.84 -16.15
N GLY A 232 -13.29 30.28 -16.22
CA GLY A 232 -12.80 29.27 -15.27
C GLY A 232 -13.39 27.87 -15.50
N GLY A 233 -14.08 27.63 -16.62
CA GLY A 233 -14.57 26.31 -16.99
C GLY A 233 -13.41 25.37 -17.32
N GLY A 234 -12.92 24.62 -16.34
CA GLY A 234 -11.81 23.69 -16.52
C GLY A 234 -11.41 22.99 -15.21
N ARG A 235 -10.29 22.28 -15.24
CA ARG A 235 -9.73 21.60 -14.06
C ARG A 235 -8.20 21.55 -14.10
N PRO A 236 -7.53 21.50 -12.94
CA PRO A 236 -6.11 21.21 -12.88
C PRO A 236 -5.80 19.81 -13.46
N ASP A 237 -4.73 19.71 -14.24
CA ASP A 237 -4.17 18.45 -14.72
C ASP A 237 -3.42 17.75 -13.58
N THR A 238 -3.94 16.60 -13.16
CA THR A 238 -3.34 15.78 -12.11
C THR A 238 -2.69 14.51 -12.65
N THR A 239 -2.63 14.33 -13.98
CA THR A 239 -2.21 13.07 -14.60
C THR A 239 -0.79 12.64 -14.21
N VAL A 240 0.15 13.58 -14.18
CA VAL A 240 1.54 13.31 -13.76
C VAL A 240 1.58 12.98 -12.26
N TYR A 241 0.85 13.73 -11.44
CA TYR A 241 0.75 13.47 -10.00
C TYR A 241 0.18 12.07 -9.72
N ASP A 242 -0.94 11.72 -10.36
CA ASP A 242 -1.60 10.43 -10.20
C ASP A 242 -0.70 9.27 -10.67
N ARG A 243 0.12 9.49 -11.70
CA ARG A 243 1.12 8.53 -12.16
C ARG A 243 2.22 8.32 -11.12
N GLU A 244 2.81 9.39 -10.59
CA GLU A 244 3.87 9.26 -9.59
C GLU A 244 3.34 8.72 -8.26
N ALA A 245 2.08 9.02 -7.90
CA ALA A 245 1.42 8.42 -6.74
C ALA A 245 1.26 6.90 -6.88
N ARG A 246 0.85 6.42 -8.07
CA ARG A 246 0.78 4.98 -8.35
C ARG A 246 2.18 4.35 -8.35
N ALA A 247 3.16 4.99 -8.97
CA ALA A 247 4.53 4.49 -8.97
C ALA A 247 5.10 4.37 -7.54
N LEU A 248 4.80 5.35 -6.67
CA LEU A 248 5.21 5.28 -5.27
C LEU A 248 4.53 4.14 -4.51
N GLU A 249 3.24 3.90 -4.77
CA GLU A 249 2.52 2.76 -4.19
C GLU A 249 3.11 1.42 -4.66
N ASP A 250 3.45 1.30 -5.94
CA ASP A 250 4.09 0.10 -6.49
C ASP A 250 5.45 -0.17 -5.81
N VAL A 251 6.27 0.88 -5.66
CA VAL A 251 7.54 0.83 -4.92
C VAL A 251 7.33 0.42 -3.46
N ARG A 252 6.29 0.96 -2.80
CA ARG A 252 5.96 0.57 -1.41
C ARG A 252 5.65 -0.92 -1.32
N ARG A 253 4.85 -1.46 -2.24
CA ARG A 253 4.55 -2.90 -2.28
C ARG A 253 5.79 -3.75 -2.49
N GLU A 254 6.73 -3.29 -3.31
CA GLU A 254 8.01 -3.98 -3.52
C GLU A 254 8.85 -4.00 -2.23
N ILE A 255 8.94 -2.87 -1.53
CA ILE A 255 9.63 -2.76 -0.23
C ILE A 255 8.97 -3.68 0.82
N ASP A 256 7.64 -3.72 0.87
CA ASP A 256 6.89 -4.59 1.78
C ASP A 256 7.10 -6.08 1.46
N ALA A 257 7.24 -6.43 0.19
CA ALA A 257 7.60 -7.79 -0.22
C ALA A 257 9.01 -8.16 0.29
N VAL A 258 9.98 -7.26 0.16
CA VAL A 258 11.34 -7.46 0.70
C VAL A 258 11.31 -7.62 2.23
N LEU A 259 10.53 -6.80 2.94
CA LEU A 259 10.32 -6.94 4.38
C LEU A 259 9.78 -8.32 4.76
N THR A 260 8.77 -8.77 4.03
CA THR A 260 8.11 -10.06 4.29
C THR A 260 9.11 -11.21 4.12
N VAL A 261 9.89 -11.20 3.04
CA VAL A 261 10.95 -12.21 2.80
C VAL A 261 12.00 -12.19 3.91
N ARG A 262 12.43 -11.01 4.37
CA ARG A 262 13.38 -10.86 5.47
C ARG A 262 12.86 -11.47 6.76
N GLN A 263 11.62 -11.15 7.13
CA GLN A 263 10.99 -11.65 8.34
C GLN A 263 10.77 -13.16 8.29
N ASP A 264 10.38 -13.70 7.14
CA ASP A 264 10.23 -15.14 6.96
C ASP A 264 11.56 -15.89 7.13
N ALA A 265 12.62 -15.41 6.46
CA ALA A 265 13.96 -16.00 6.60
C ALA A 265 14.45 -16.00 8.06
N GLU A 266 14.16 -14.92 8.82
CA GLU A 266 14.49 -14.86 10.25
C GLU A 266 13.71 -15.88 11.08
N LYS A 267 12.40 -16.01 10.85
CA LYS A 267 11.56 -17.03 11.50
C LYS A 267 12.04 -18.45 11.18
N ARG A 268 12.44 -18.71 9.94
CA ARG A 268 12.98 -20.01 9.49
C ARG A 268 14.30 -20.34 10.18
N LEU A 269 15.23 -19.38 10.26
CA LEU A 269 16.51 -19.56 10.98
C LEU A 269 16.32 -19.83 12.48
N VAL A 270 15.37 -19.16 13.13
CA VAL A 270 15.05 -19.41 14.55
C VAL A 270 14.49 -20.82 14.73
N ARG A 271 13.57 -21.25 13.86
CA ARG A 271 13.01 -22.62 13.88
C ARG A 271 14.09 -23.68 13.66
N LEU A 272 14.95 -23.50 12.66
CA LEU A 272 16.09 -24.38 12.39
C LEU A 272 17.01 -24.53 13.61
N ARG A 273 17.32 -23.41 14.28
CA ARG A 273 18.13 -23.43 15.51
C ARG A 273 17.48 -24.27 16.61
N ASP A 274 16.18 -24.13 16.81
CA ASP A 274 15.44 -24.90 17.82
C ASP A 274 15.42 -26.40 17.47
N VAL A 275 15.16 -26.77 16.21
CA VAL A 275 15.18 -28.17 15.75
C VAL A 275 16.57 -28.80 15.98
N LEU A 276 17.64 -28.14 15.56
CA LEU A 276 19.00 -28.65 15.76
C LEU A 276 19.38 -28.73 17.26
N SER A 277 18.93 -27.77 18.08
CA SER A 277 19.14 -27.81 19.53
C SER A 277 18.37 -28.95 20.20
N ARG A 278 17.19 -29.31 19.69
CA ARG A 278 16.45 -30.50 20.14
C ARG A 278 17.18 -31.78 19.74
N ALA A 279 17.66 -31.88 18.50
CA ALA A 279 18.41 -33.04 18.03
C ALA A 279 19.67 -33.28 18.88
N ASP A 280 20.44 -32.22 19.18
CA ASP A 280 21.64 -32.34 20.02
C ASP A 280 21.32 -32.79 21.46
N ARG A 281 20.26 -32.25 22.07
CA ARG A 281 19.78 -32.72 23.38
C ARG A 281 19.40 -34.20 23.36
N THR A 282 18.64 -34.64 22.34
CA THR A 282 18.27 -36.06 22.21
C THR A 282 19.50 -36.95 21.99
N LEU A 283 20.51 -36.51 21.25
CA LEU A 283 21.77 -37.25 21.11
C LEU A 283 22.55 -37.31 22.44
N ALA A 284 22.57 -36.24 23.22
CA ALA A 284 23.19 -36.23 24.55
C ALA A 284 22.49 -37.18 25.54
N GLU A 285 21.15 -37.20 25.51
CA GLU A 285 20.35 -38.17 26.24
C GLU A 285 20.68 -39.60 25.81
N ALA A 286 20.77 -39.87 24.50
CA ALA A 286 21.14 -41.18 23.97
C ALA A 286 22.53 -41.61 24.42
N ARG A 287 23.52 -40.71 24.48
CA ARG A 287 24.87 -41.01 25.00
C ARG A 287 24.84 -41.37 26.48
N THR A 288 24.05 -40.64 27.28
CA THR A 288 23.89 -40.91 28.71
C THR A 288 23.21 -42.26 28.93
N ALA A 289 22.11 -42.52 28.22
CA ALA A 289 21.40 -43.80 28.26
C ALA A 289 22.30 -44.96 27.83
N ARG A 290 23.18 -44.76 26.85
CA ARG A 290 24.15 -45.78 26.41
C ARG A 290 25.10 -46.17 27.53
N GLY A 291 25.63 -45.19 28.26
CA GLY A 291 26.47 -45.44 29.44
C GLY A 291 25.74 -46.28 30.49
N GLU A 292 24.47 -45.96 30.75
CA GLU A 292 23.65 -46.75 31.69
C GLU A 292 23.38 -48.18 31.22
N VAL A 293 23.06 -48.36 29.93
CA VAL A 293 22.77 -49.69 29.35
C VAL A 293 24.02 -50.57 29.43
N LEU A 294 25.18 -50.05 29.04
CA LEU A 294 26.46 -50.77 29.10
C LEU A 294 26.85 -51.13 30.54
N ALA A 295 26.47 -50.33 31.54
CA ALA A 295 26.68 -50.65 32.95
C ALA A 295 25.71 -51.73 33.48
N LYS A 296 24.47 -51.76 32.98
CA LYS A 296 23.37 -52.59 33.52
C LYS A 296 23.17 -53.91 32.77
N ILE A 297 23.56 -54.00 31.50
CA ILE A 297 23.28 -55.13 30.60
C ILE A 297 24.59 -55.75 30.11
N ALA A 298 24.76 -57.05 30.34
CA ALA A 298 25.91 -57.80 29.83
C ALA A 298 25.71 -58.16 28.34
N ALA A 299 26.81 -58.23 27.60
CA ALA A 299 26.88 -58.86 26.26
C ALA A 299 25.94 -58.29 25.19
N THR A 300 25.53 -57.02 25.30
CA THR A 300 24.75 -56.33 24.24
C THR A 300 25.63 -55.34 23.49
N GLU A 301 25.69 -55.48 22.17
CA GLU A 301 26.27 -54.46 21.29
C GLU A 301 25.31 -53.26 21.21
N VAL A 302 25.49 -52.29 22.10
CA VAL A 302 24.71 -51.05 22.07
C VAL A 302 25.28 -50.13 20.98
N PRO A 303 24.47 -49.68 19.99
CA PRO A 303 24.94 -48.86 18.88
C PRO A 303 25.70 -47.61 19.33
N VAL A 304 26.69 -47.19 18.54
CA VAL A 304 27.42 -45.95 18.79
C VAL A 304 26.52 -44.76 18.45
N VAL A 305 26.39 -43.83 19.40
CA VAL A 305 25.68 -42.57 19.19
C VAL A 305 26.68 -41.54 18.67
N SER A 306 26.40 -40.99 17.49
CA SER A 306 27.22 -39.95 16.86
C SER A 306 27.34 -38.68 17.72
N GLY A 307 28.37 -37.88 17.43
CA GLY A 307 28.59 -36.56 18.02
C GLY A 307 27.52 -35.51 17.62
N PRO A 308 27.62 -34.27 18.13
CA PRO A 308 26.73 -33.19 17.71
C PRO A 308 26.87 -32.94 16.19
N PRO A 309 25.80 -32.49 15.50
CA PRO A 309 25.82 -32.26 14.06
C PRO A 309 26.54 -30.94 13.69
N THR A 310 27.86 -30.88 13.92
CA THR A 310 28.69 -29.68 13.75
C THR A 310 28.60 -29.10 12.34
N ALA A 311 28.62 -29.94 11.30
CA ALA A 311 28.50 -29.50 9.91
C ALA A 311 27.18 -28.75 9.63
N LEU A 312 26.07 -29.13 10.27
CA LEU A 312 24.80 -28.40 10.13
C LEU A 312 24.80 -27.09 10.94
N GLN A 313 25.47 -27.06 12.08
CA GLN A 313 25.64 -25.83 12.86
C GLN A 313 26.49 -24.80 12.09
N GLU A 314 27.55 -25.23 11.41
CA GLU A 314 28.36 -24.40 10.52
C GLU A 314 27.53 -23.88 9.34
N GLN A 315 26.76 -24.74 8.68
CA GLN A 315 25.87 -24.32 7.59
C GLN A 315 24.78 -23.34 8.06
N LEU A 316 24.25 -23.51 9.27
CA LEU A 316 23.32 -22.55 9.88
C LEU A 316 23.99 -21.19 10.15
N ALA A 317 25.26 -21.17 10.57
CA ALA A 317 26.03 -19.94 10.74
C ALA A 317 26.25 -19.23 9.39
N THR A 318 26.60 -19.98 8.35
CA THR A 318 26.70 -19.47 6.97
C THR A 318 25.36 -18.90 6.47
N ALA A 319 24.24 -19.57 6.76
CA ALA A 319 22.91 -19.05 6.42
C ALA A 319 22.61 -17.71 7.13
N ALA A 320 23.01 -17.61 8.41
CA ALA A 320 22.89 -16.34 9.15
C ALA A 320 23.77 -15.23 8.56
N GLU A 321 24.93 -15.54 8.01
CA GLU A 321 25.80 -14.61 7.28
C GLU A 321 25.20 -14.13 5.97
N TYR A 322 24.64 -15.04 5.15
CA TYR A 322 23.94 -14.68 3.92
C TYR A 322 22.76 -13.75 4.20
N ARG A 323 22.01 -13.99 5.29
CA ARG A 323 20.96 -13.06 5.72
C ARG A 323 21.53 -11.69 6.09
N ARG A 324 22.63 -11.62 6.85
CA ARG A 324 23.25 -10.34 7.25
C ARG A 324 23.68 -9.49 6.06
N HIS A 325 24.17 -10.13 4.99
CA HIS A 325 24.62 -9.46 3.77
C HIS A 325 23.56 -9.43 2.66
N ALA A 326 22.29 -9.70 2.98
CA ALA A 326 21.17 -9.68 2.03
C ALA A 326 21.36 -10.55 0.77
N GLN A 327 22.09 -11.67 0.87
CA GLN A 327 22.38 -12.58 -0.25
C GLN A 327 21.24 -13.59 -0.50
N TRP A 328 20.02 -13.09 -0.75
CA TRP A 328 18.78 -13.88 -0.81
C TRP A 328 18.84 -15.07 -1.77
N HIS A 329 19.45 -14.89 -2.94
CA HIS A 329 19.64 -15.92 -3.98
C HIS A 329 20.37 -17.19 -3.49
N ARG A 330 21.22 -17.06 -2.47
CA ARG A 330 22.00 -18.16 -1.87
C ARG A 330 21.35 -18.66 -0.61
N LEU A 331 20.63 -17.77 0.10
CA LEU A 331 19.95 -18.09 1.34
C LEU A 331 18.78 -19.04 1.12
N SER A 332 17.89 -18.78 0.15
CA SER A 332 16.68 -19.61 -0.05
C SER A 332 16.99 -21.09 -0.26
N PRO A 333 17.83 -21.50 -1.24
CA PRO A 333 18.13 -22.92 -1.46
C PRO A 333 18.98 -23.52 -0.33
N LEU A 334 19.67 -22.70 0.47
CA LEU A 334 20.37 -23.19 1.65
C LEU A 334 19.40 -23.46 2.80
N LEU A 335 18.41 -22.60 3.02
CA LEU A 335 17.40 -22.78 4.06
C LEU A 335 16.54 -24.02 3.80
N GLU A 336 16.06 -24.22 2.57
CA GLU A 336 15.26 -25.40 2.20
C GLU A 336 16.02 -26.71 2.50
N ARG A 337 17.26 -26.81 2.03
CA ARG A 337 18.11 -27.98 2.30
C ARG A 337 18.46 -28.14 3.79
N LEU A 338 18.58 -27.05 4.53
CA LEU A 338 18.85 -27.10 5.97
C LEU A 338 17.63 -27.58 6.76
N GLU A 339 16.43 -27.23 6.33
CA GLU A 339 15.17 -27.65 6.98
C GLU A 339 14.99 -29.16 6.88
N GLU A 340 15.11 -29.70 5.67
CA GLU A 340 15.06 -31.15 5.42
C GLU A 340 16.11 -31.89 6.27
N LYS A 341 17.37 -31.46 6.21
CA LYS A 341 18.46 -32.10 6.96
C LYS A 341 18.30 -31.99 8.47
N ALA A 342 17.79 -30.86 8.98
CA ALA A 342 17.58 -30.68 10.41
C ALA A 342 16.49 -31.63 10.95
N GLU A 343 15.42 -31.83 10.17
CA GLU A 343 14.36 -32.79 10.50
C GLU A 343 14.87 -34.24 10.44
N GLU A 344 15.65 -34.59 9.42
CA GLU A 344 16.30 -35.91 9.30
C GLU A 344 17.24 -36.18 10.49
N GLU A 345 18.05 -35.21 10.93
CA GLU A 345 18.90 -35.39 12.11
C GLU A 345 18.10 -35.55 13.40
N LEU A 346 16.99 -34.82 13.56
CA LEU A 346 16.13 -34.98 14.72
C LEU A 346 15.49 -36.37 14.76
N LEU A 347 15.06 -36.89 13.60
CA LEU A 347 14.55 -38.25 13.48
C LEU A 347 15.64 -39.27 13.83
N ARG A 348 16.83 -39.14 13.23
CA ARG A 348 17.98 -40.01 13.52
C ARG A 348 18.38 -40.00 14.99
N ALA A 349 18.34 -38.83 15.64
CA ALA A 349 18.62 -38.69 17.06
C ALA A 349 17.62 -39.48 17.92
N ARG A 350 16.33 -39.38 17.61
CA ARG A 350 15.26 -40.13 18.30
C ARG A 350 15.37 -41.64 18.08
N GLU A 351 15.69 -42.06 16.86
CA GLU A 351 15.94 -43.47 16.54
C GLU A 351 17.14 -44.00 17.32
N SER A 352 18.22 -43.22 17.41
CA SER A 352 19.42 -43.56 18.19
C SER A 352 19.09 -43.72 19.68
N LEU A 353 18.31 -42.80 20.26
CA LEU A 353 17.87 -42.90 21.66
C LEU A 353 17.04 -44.18 21.87
N THR A 354 16.07 -44.43 20.99
CA THR A 354 15.20 -45.61 21.06
C THR A 354 16.04 -46.90 21.01
N ALA A 355 16.93 -47.01 20.02
CA ALA A 355 17.80 -48.17 19.84
C ALA A 355 18.70 -48.42 21.06
N VAL A 356 19.27 -47.35 21.64
CA VAL A 356 20.10 -47.44 22.85
C VAL A 356 19.30 -47.91 24.06
N THR A 357 18.07 -47.42 24.24
CA THR A 357 17.23 -47.76 25.40
C THR A 357 16.51 -49.11 25.30
N ALA A 358 16.40 -49.69 24.09
CA ALA A 358 15.66 -50.91 23.84
C ALA A 358 16.05 -52.09 24.77
N PRO A 359 17.34 -52.35 25.07
CA PRO A 359 17.72 -53.44 25.98
C PRO A 359 17.20 -53.25 27.42
N LEU A 360 17.15 -52.01 27.92
CA LEU A 360 16.58 -51.72 29.24
C LEU A 360 15.06 -51.90 29.24
N ALA A 361 14.39 -51.54 28.15
CA ALA A 361 12.96 -51.78 27.99
C ALA A 361 12.63 -53.28 28.00
N VAL A 362 13.38 -54.11 27.26
CA VAL A 362 13.25 -55.58 27.29
C VAL A 362 13.45 -56.13 28.70
N ARG A 363 14.46 -55.64 29.44
CA ARG A 363 14.66 -56.03 30.84
C ARG A 363 13.45 -55.71 31.72
N ALA A 364 12.86 -54.53 31.56
CA ALA A 364 11.69 -54.12 32.33
C ALA A 364 10.45 -54.97 31.97
N GLU A 365 10.26 -55.27 30.69
CA GLU A 365 9.20 -56.16 30.21
C GLU A 365 9.33 -57.58 30.80
N LEU A 366 10.54 -58.17 30.75
CA LEU A 366 10.79 -59.50 31.32
C LEU A 366 10.51 -59.55 32.83
N ARG A 367 10.84 -58.49 33.56
CA ARG A 367 10.49 -58.37 35.00
C ARG A 367 8.98 -58.35 35.20
N GLY A 368 8.26 -57.49 34.46
CA GLY A 368 6.80 -57.40 34.53
C GLY A 368 6.12 -58.72 34.16
N ARG A 369 6.62 -59.41 33.13
CA ARG A 369 6.14 -60.75 32.74
C ARG A 369 6.36 -61.78 33.84
N LEU A 370 7.55 -61.81 34.44
CA LEU A 370 7.85 -62.74 35.55
C LEU A 370 6.90 -62.51 36.74
N ASP A 371 6.70 -61.24 37.11
CA ASP A 371 5.81 -60.86 38.22
C ASP A 371 4.34 -61.21 37.93
N ALA A 372 3.88 -61.02 36.69
CA ALA A 372 2.54 -61.39 36.27
C ALA A 372 2.29 -62.91 36.36
N TYR A 373 3.26 -63.74 35.91
CA TYR A 373 3.14 -65.20 36.02
C TYR A 373 3.21 -65.66 37.47
N LYS A 374 4.05 -65.04 38.32
CA LYS A 374 4.07 -65.31 39.76
C LYS A 374 2.71 -65.07 40.39
N ALA A 375 2.08 -63.93 40.09
CA ALA A 375 0.75 -63.61 40.59
C ALA A 375 -0.31 -64.62 40.11
N LYS A 376 -0.19 -65.10 38.85
CA LYS A 376 -1.08 -66.14 38.31
C LYS A 376 -0.93 -67.46 39.05
N VAL A 377 0.30 -67.95 39.22
CA VAL A 377 0.61 -69.19 39.97
C VAL A 377 0.10 -69.10 41.41
N ALA A 378 0.29 -67.96 42.08
CA ALA A 378 -0.18 -67.74 43.44
C ALA A 378 -1.71 -67.78 43.57
N ARG A 379 -2.45 -67.21 42.60
CA ARG A 379 -3.93 -67.26 42.58
C ARG A 379 -4.49 -68.68 42.49
N HIS A 380 -3.75 -69.60 41.88
CA HIS A 380 -4.15 -71.00 41.74
C HIS A 380 -3.61 -71.91 42.85
N GLY A 381 -3.00 -71.35 43.91
CA GLY A 381 -2.52 -72.11 45.06
C GLY A 381 -1.23 -72.91 44.82
N LEU A 382 -0.57 -72.72 43.68
CA LEU A 382 0.63 -73.46 43.26
C LEU A 382 1.94 -72.71 43.61
N ALA A 383 1.88 -71.73 44.52
CA ALA A 383 3.02 -70.89 44.85
C ALA A 383 4.17 -71.64 45.55
N GLU A 384 3.85 -72.72 46.27
CA GLU A 384 4.78 -73.50 47.09
C GLU A 384 5.37 -74.71 46.34
N GLU A 385 5.00 -74.92 45.07
CA GLU A 385 5.55 -75.98 44.21
C GLU A 385 7.08 -75.78 44.08
N PRO A 386 7.92 -76.73 44.58
CA PRO A 386 9.37 -76.53 44.67
C PRO A 386 10.03 -76.20 43.33
N GLU A 387 9.54 -76.83 42.26
CA GLU A 387 10.03 -76.66 40.89
C GLU A 387 9.73 -75.25 40.32
N LEU A 388 8.59 -74.66 40.69
CA LEU A 388 8.20 -73.30 40.29
C LEU A 388 8.97 -72.25 41.09
N VAL A 389 9.17 -72.48 42.39
CA VAL A 389 9.97 -71.60 43.26
C VAL A 389 11.41 -71.53 42.78
N GLU A 390 12.05 -72.68 42.47
CA GLU A 390 13.42 -72.71 42.00
C GLU A 390 13.58 -71.95 40.68
N ARG A 391 12.69 -72.21 39.72
CA ARG A 391 12.72 -71.54 38.40
C ARG A 391 12.46 -70.05 38.52
N TYR A 392 11.53 -69.63 39.37
CA TYR A 392 11.27 -68.22 39.66
C TYR A 392 12.50 -67.55 40.26
N GLU A 393 13.10 -68.12 41.31
CA GLU A 393 14.28 -67.54 41.96
C GLU A 393 15.50 -67.51 41.02
N LYS A 394 15.63 -68.48 40.11
CA LYS A 394 16.66 -68.44 39.05
C LYS A 394 16.43 -67.28 38.08
N ALA A 395 15.21 -67.11 37.57
CA ALA A 395 14.88 -66.00 36.66
C ALA A 395 15.02 -64.63 37.36
N ARG A 396 14.57 -64.52 38.61
CA ARG A 396 14.68 -63.31 39.43
C ARG A 396 16.13 -62.92 39.70
N ARG A 397 16.99 -63.86 40.08
CA ARG A 397 18.43 -63.57 40.28
C ARG A 397 19.08 -63.00 39.02
N MET A 398 18.77 -63.55 37.85
CA MET A 398 19.31 -63.07 36.57
C MET A 398 18.77 -61.68 36.20
N LEU A 399 17.48 -61.41 36.40
CA LEU A 399 16.87 -60.12 36.04
C LEU A 399 17.21 -58.97 37.00
N TRP A 400 17.56 -59.25 38.26
CA TRP A 400 17.93 -58.25 39.26
C TRP A 400 19.43 -58.10 39.49
N SER A 401 20.29 -58.91 38.85
CA SER A 401 21.74 -58.71 38.86
C SER A 401 22.17 -57.55 37.96
N ALA A 402 23.35 -57.00 38.21
CA ALA A 402 24.01 -56.05 37.30
C ALA A 402 25.48 -56.47 37.16
N PRO A 403 25.99 -56.72 35.94
CA PRO A 403 25.29 -56.66 34.66
C PRO A 403 24.40 -57.88 34.37
N CYS A 404 23.26 -57.67 33.69
CA CYS A 404 22.25 -58.69 33.37
C CYS A 404 22.44 -59.20 31.94
N ASP A 405 22.66 -60.50 31.74
CA ASP A 405 22.62 -61.12 30.41
C ASP A 405 21.17 -61.33 29.99
N LEU A 406 20.70 -60.51 29.05
CA LEU A 406 19.30 -60.51 28.60
C LEU A 406 18.89 -61.84 27.95
N ARG A 407 19.80 -62.47 27.18
CA ARG A 407 19.47 -63.73 26.47
C ARG A 407 19.27 -64.86 27.47
N VAL A 408 20.14 -64.93 28.48
CA VAL A 408 20.03 -65.94 29.54
C VAL A 408 18.82 -65.66 30.44
N ALA A 409 18.57 -64.39 30.77
CA ALA A 409 17.41 -64.00 31.57
C ALA A 409 16.08 -64.31 30.87
N GLU A 410 15.96 -64.04 29.56
CA GLU A 410 14.78 -64.36 28.76
C GLU A 410 14.51 -65.87 28.76
N GLN A 411 15.53 -66.70 28.53
CA GLN A 411 15.38 -68.16 28.59
C GLN A 411 14.95 -68.65 29.98
N ALA A 412 15.45 -68.03 31.05
CA ALA A 412 15.04 -68.37 32.41
C ALA A 412 13.55 -68.03 32.67
N VAL A 413 13.08 -66.88 32.19
CA VAL A 413 11.66 -66.49 32.25
C VAL A 413 10.80 -67.46 31.43
N LEU A 414 11.19 -67.79 30.20
CA LEU A 414 10.46 -68.73 29.35
C LEU A 414 10.31 -70.11 30.01
N ARG A 415 11.37 -70.65 30.63
CA ARG A 415 11.32 -71.92 31.36
C ARG A 415 10.35 -71.86 32.55
N TYR A 416 10.30 -70.74 33.27
CA TYR A 416 9.32 -70.54 34.34
C TYR A 416 7.89 -70.46 33.78
N GLN A 417 7.69 -69.75 32.66
CA GLN A 417 6.38 -69.64 32.02
C GLN A 417 5.86 -71.01 31.54
N GLN A 418 6.73 -71.85 30.96
CA GLN A 418 6.40 -73.21 30.54
C GLN A 418 6.01 -74.08 31.74
N ALA A 419 6.83 -74.11 32.79
CA ALA A 419 6.51 -74.87 34.01
C ALA A 419 5.20 -74.38 34.67
N ALA A 420 4.97 -73.06 34.70
CA ALA A 420 3.71 -72.51 35.21
C ALA A 420 2.51 -72.92 34.34
N ALA A 421 2.66 -72.96 33.01
CA ALA A 421 1.60 -73.39 32.11
C ALA A 421 1.28 -74.88 32.25
N GLU A 422 2.30 -75.73 32.42
CA GLU A 422 2.15 -77.18 32.66
C GLU A 422 1.45 -77.44 33.99
N ALA A 423 1.86 -76.76 35.07
CA ALA A 423 1.24 -76.89 36.39
C ALA A 423 -0.21 -76.37 36.43
N LEU A 424 -0.51 -75.29 35.71
CA LEU A 424 -1.86 -74.75 35.56
C LEU A 424 -2.74 -75.58 34.61
N GLY A 425 -2.13 -76.37 33.72
CA GLY A 425 -2.79 -77.15 32.67
C GLY A 425 -2.89 -78.66 32.95
N GLY A 426 -2.74 -79.09 34.21
CA GLY A 426 -2.68 -80.51 34.60
C GLY A 426 -3.78 -81.44 34.02
N PRO A 427 -3.52 -82.77 33.98
CA PRO A 427 -4.11 -83.77 33.07
C PRO A 427 -5.60 -84.11 33.35
N GLY A 428 -6.51 -83.17 33.07
CA GLY A 428 -7.96 -83.34 33.25
C GLY A 428 -8.83 -83.05 32.02
N ALA A 429 -8.25 -82.65 30.88
CA ALA A 429 -8.99 -82.17 29.70
C ALA A 429 -8.88 -83.09 28.46
N SER A 430 -8.82 -84.40 28.66
CA SER A 430 -9.03 -85.40 27.61
C SER A 430 -9.97 -86.50 28.10
N ALA A 431 -11.23 -86.13 28.35
CA ALA A 431 -12.36 -87.04 28.35
C ALA A 431 -13.21 -86.73 27.13
N VAL A 432 -12.88 -87.37 26.01
CA VAL A 432 -13.74 -87.49 24.84
C VAL A 432 -15.06 -88.13 25.30
N PRO A 433 -16.23 -87.51 25.12
CA PRO A 433 -17.49 -88.20 25.34
C PRO A 433 -17.63 -89.29 24.26
N ARG A 434 -17.68 -90.55 24.68
CA ARG A 434 -18.09 -91.67 23.83
C ARG A 434 -19.46 -91.35 23.23
N GLN A 435 -19.51 -91.27 21.91
CA GLN A 435 -20.74 -91.41 21.13
C GLN A 435 -21.42 -92.72 21.52
N TYR A 436 -22.61 -92.64 22.10
CA TYR A 436 -23.57 -93.73 22.10
C TYR A 436 -24.54 -93.46 20.94
N GLY A 437 -24.65 -94.43 20.04
CA GLY A 437 -25.44 -94.35 18.82
C GLY A 437 -26.96 -94.25 19.05
N PRO A 438 -27.72 -94.02 17.97
CA PRO A 438 -29.12 -93.62 18.02
C PRO A 438 -30.05 -94.79 18.36
N GLN A 439 -31.02 -94.55 19.25
CA GLN A 439 -32.22 -95.38 19.34
C GLN A 439 -33.42 -94.63 18.78
N ASP A 440 -33.94 -95.22 17.72
CA ASP A 440 -35.17 -94.92 17.02
C ASP A 440 -36.35 -95.51 17.84
N SER A 441 -37.31 -94.68 18.24
CA SER A 441 -38.66 -95.15 18.57
C SER A 441 -39.71 -94.10 18.23
N ARG A 442 -40.45 -94.42 17.18
CA ARG A 442 -41.68 -93.84 16.65
C ARG A 442 -42.79 -93.64 17.69
N GLY A 443 -43.70 -92.71 17.45
CA GLY A 443 -45.07 -92.78 17.98
C GLY A 443 -45.83 -91.46 18.12
N GLU A 444 -46.46 -91.04 17.03
CA GLU A 444 -47.55 -90.05 16.85
C GLU A 444 -48.80 -90.32 17.74
N PRO A 445 -49.82 -89.42 17.82
CA PRO A 445 -50.40 -88.59 16.74
C PRO A 445 -50.47 -87.07 16.96
#